data_AF-A0AA48M6T9-F1
#
_entry.id   AF-A0AA48M6T9-F1
#
_cell.length_a   1.000
_cell.length_b   1.000
_cell.length_c   1.000
_cell.angle_alpha   90.00
_cell.angle_beta   90.00
_cell.angle_gamma   90.00
#
_symmetry.space_group_name_H-M   'P 1'
#
loop_
_entity.id
_entity.type
_entity.pdbx_description
1 polymer ?
#
loop_
_entity_poly.entity_id
_entity_poly.type
_entity_poly.pdbx_seq_one_letter_code
_entity_poly.pdbx_strand_id
1 'polypeptide(L)'
;MDNIEPHQIEHLEKAEKQGAVCFFLIEFAKSHEVFFVPFATVRHYLLHAKNGGRKSIPREDFDYYAYAVEKTKRAALDYLVHVDKLIGEGAA
;
A
#
# COMPACT_ATOMS: atom_id res chain seq x y z
N MET A 1 7.40 10.18 -7.47
CA MET A 1 7.08 8.96 -6.71
C MET A 1 8.41 8.27 -6.62
N ASP A 2 9.31 8.88 -5.86
CA ASP A 2 10.76 8.66 -6.07
C ASP A 2 11.28 7.57 -5.13
N ASN A 3 10.46 7.15 -4.17
CA ASN A 3 10.75 6.09 -3.22
C ASN A 3 10.45 4.69 -3.76
N ILE A 4 9.97 4.56 -5.01
CA ILE A 4 9.57 3.29 -5.61
C ILE A 4 10.17 3.15 -7.00
N GLU A 5 11.03 2.16 -7.17
CA GLU A 5 11.74 1.90 -8.40
C GLU A 5 10.89 1.07 -9.39
N PRO A 6 11.03 1.27 -10.72
CA PRO A 6 10.21 0.58 -11.72
C PRO A 6 10.24 -0.95 -11.62
N HIS A 7 11.40 -1.54 -11.30
CA HIS A 7 11.54 -3.00 -11.20
C HIS A 7 10.77 -3.59 -10.01
N GLN A 8 10.58 -2.82 -8.93
CA GLN A 8 9.78 -3.25 -7.77
C GLN A 8 8.31 -3.38 -8.17
N ILE A 9 7.82 -2.46 -8.99
CA ILE A 9 6.45 -2.49 -9.51
C ILE A 9 6.26 -3.67 -10.45
N GLU A 10 7.19 -3.90 -11.38
CA GLU A 10 7.14 -5.04 -12.28
C GLU A 10 7.10 -6.38 -11.50
N HIS A 11 7.89 -6.49 -10.43
CA HIS A 11 7.86 -7.66 -9.56
C HIS A 11 6.49 -7.85 -8.88
N LEU A 12 5.92 -6.79 -8.30
CA LEU A 12 4.61 -6.85 -7.65
C LEU A 12 3.48 -7.16 -8.64
N GLU A 13 3.54 -6.65 -9.87
CA GLU A 13 2.58 -7.01 -10.93
C GLU A 13 2.65 -8.49 -11.30
N LYS A 14 3.86 -9.06 -11.39
CA LYS A 14 4.03 -10.50 -11.67
C LYS A 14 3.54 -11.35 -10.50
N ALA A 15 3.81 -10.94 -9.26
CA ALA A 15 3.36 -11.64 -8.06
C ALA A 15 1.83 -11.61 -7.91
N GLU A 16 1.20 -10.45 -8.10
CA GLU A 16 -0.27 -10.30 -8.04
C GLU A 16 -0.95 -11.18 -9.11
N LYS A 17 -0.38 -11.27 -10.32
CA LYS A 17 -0.87 -12.18 -11.38
C LYS A 17 -0.81 -13.67 -11.00
N GLN A 18 0.04 -14.04 -10.05
CA GLN A 18 0.15 -15.41 -9.53
C GLN A 18 -0.70 -15.64 -8.27
N GLY A 19 -1.54 -14.66 -7.87
CA GLY A 19 -2.40 -14.75 -6.70
C GLY A 19 -1.74 -14.29 -5.40
N ALA A 20 -0.56 -13.66 -5.46
CA ALA A 20 0.05 -13.10 -4.26
C ALA A 20 -0.71 -11.86 -3.77
N VAL A 21 -0.79 -11.69 -2.45
CA VAL A 21 -1.29 -10.46 -1.84
C VAL A 21 -0.17 -9.43 -1.80
N CYS A 22 -0.33 -8.33 -2.55
CA CYS A 22 0.66 -7.27 -2.68
C CYS A 22 0.16 -5.95 -2.06
N PHE A 23 0.99 -5.32 -1.23
CA PHE A 23 0.69 -4.06 -0.56
C PHE A 23 1.98 -3.33 -0.17
N PHE A 24 1.83 -2.09 0.31
CA PHE A 24 2.90 -1.27 0.86
C PHE A 24 2.59 -0.91 2.30
N LEU A 25 3.64 -0.78 3.11
CA LEU A 25 3.59 -0.11 4.40
C LEU A 25 4.28 1.24 4.25
N ILE A 26 3.53 2.33 4.40
CA ILE A 26 4.04 3.69 4.20
C ILE A 26 3.98 4.44 5.51
N GLU A 27 5.13 4.93 5.97
CA GLU A 27 5.24 5.75 7.19
C GLU A 27 5.29 7.24 6.85
N PHE A 28 4.46 8.03 7.55
CA PHE A 28 4.65 9.47 7.68
C PHE A 28 5.56 9.75 8.88
N ALA A 29 6.88 9.77 8.64
CA ALA A 29 7.90 9.80 9.70
C ALA A 29 7.77 10.97 10.70
N LYS A 30 7.18 12.11 10.31
CA LYS A 30 6.95 13.25 11.21
C LYS A 30 5.82 13.02 12.23
N SER A 31 4.79 12.28 11.83
CA SER A 31 3.65 11.95 12.69
C SER A 31 3.72 10.55 13.27
N HIS A 32 4.69 9.74 12.86
CA HIS A 32 4.85 8.33 13.24
C HIS A 32 3.60 7.48 12.94
N GLU A 33 2.86 7.85 11.89
CA GLU A 33 1.72 7.09 11.39
C GLU A 33 2.19 6.14 10.29
N VAL A 34 1.80 4.87 10.39
CA VAL A 34 2.05 3.86 9.34
C VAL A 34 0.73 3.44 8.73
N PHE A 35 0.70 3.34 7.40
CA PHE A 35 -0.47 2.94 6.64
C PHE A 35 -0.22 1.66 5.86
N PHE A 36 -1.18 0.77 5.89
CA PHE A 36 -1.33 -0.34 4.96
C PHE A 36 -2.00 0.17 3.69
N VAL A 37 -1.28 0.13 2.57
CA VAL A 37 -1.72 0.68 1.30
C VAL A 37 -1.80 -0.45 0.27
N PRO A 38 -3.00 -0.74 -0.28
CA PRO A 38 -3.16 -1.74 -1.33
C PRO A 38 -2.26 -1.42 -2.54
N PHE A 39 -1.70 -2.45 -3.19
CA PHE A 39 -0.86 -2.25 -4.37
C PHE A 39 -1.61 -1.52 -5.50
N ALA A 40 -2.89 -1.82 -5.69
CA ALA A 40 -3.75 -1.14 -6.67
C ALA A 40 -3.75 0.39 -6.49
N THR A 41 -3.82 0.88 -5.24
CA THR A 41 -3.73 2.31 -4.91
C THR A 41 -2.39 2.87 -5.37
N VAL A 42 -1.27 2.25 -5.01
CA VAL A 42 0.07 2.71 -5.41
C VAL A 42 0.24 2.73 -6.93
N ARG A 43 -0.23 1.68 -7.62
CA ARG A 43 -0.20 1.57 -9.08
C ARG A 43 -0.98 2.70 -9.77
N HIS A 44 -2.14 3.06 -9.23
CA HIS A 44 -2.93 4.20 -9.73
C HIS A 44 -2.10 5.51 -9.70
N TYR A 45 -1.50 5.87 -8.57
CA TYR A 45 -0.70 7.10 -8.48
C TYR A 45 0.56 7.05 -9.34
N LEU A 46 1.19 5.89 -9.50
CA LEU A 46 2.32 5.74 -10.41
C LEU A 46 1.94 5.99 -11.86
N LEU A 47 0.81 5.47 -12.32
CA LEU A 47 0.31 5.72 -13.67
C LEU A 47 -0.01 7.20 -13.88
N HIS A 48 -0.69 7.83 -12.92
CA HIS A 48 -0.97 9.27 -12.96
C HIS A 48 0.31 10.11 -12.98
N ALA A 49 1.32 9.76 -12.17
CA ALA A 49 2.60 10.45 -12.15
C ALA A 49 3.35 10.33 -13.49
N LYS A 50 3.29 9.17 -14.16
CA LYS A 50 3.85 8.96 -15.50
C LYS A 50 3.18 9.83 -16.56
N ASN A 51 1.89 10.10 -16.41
CA ASN A 51 1.09 10.92 -17.33
C ASN A 51 1.16 12.44 -17.02
N GLY A 52 2.18 12.90 -16.28
CA GLY A 52 2.37 14.31 -15.94
C GLY A 52 1.59 14.78 -14.70
N GLY A 53 0.93 13.87 -13.99
CA GLY A 53 0.27 14.16 -12.71
C GLY A 53 1.25 14.33 -11.54
N ARG A 54 0.69 14.40 -10.33
CA ARG A 54 1.47 14.56 -9.10
C ARG A 54 2.41 13.38 -8.88
N LYS A 55 3.63 13.68 -8.46
CA LYS A 55 4.68 12.69 -8.11
C LYS A 55 4.60 12.22 -6.65
N SER A 56 3.48 12.42 -5.96
CA SER A 56 3.27 11.96 -4.59
C SER A 56 1.81 11.58 -4.38
N ILE A 57 1.58 10.70 -3.42
CA ILE A 57 0.24 10.38 -2.91
C ILE A 57 -0.11 11.44 -1.84
N PRO A 58 -1.17 12.23 -2.00
CA PRO A 58 -1.64 13.17 -0.97
C PRO A 58 -1.95 12.46 0.36
N ARG A 59 -1.63 13.07 1.51
CA ARG A 59 -1.92 12.48 2.84
C ARG A 59 -3.41 12.23 3.05
N GLU A 60 -4.26 13.12 2.58
CA GLU A 60 -5.72 13.01 2.67
C GLU A 60 -6.22 11.74 1.96
N ASP A 61 -5.55 11.31 0.89
CA ASP A 61 -5.94 10.12 0.13
C ASP A 61 -5.69 8.82 0.92
N PHE A 62 -4.83 8.84 1.95
CA PHE A 62 -4.62 7.71 2.85
C PHE A 62 -5.83 7.47 3.77
N ASP A 63 -6.66 8.49 4.02
CA ASP A 63 -7.87 8.32 4.82
C ASP A 63 -8.97 7.56 4.07
N TYR A 64 -8.87 7.49 2.74
CA TYR A 64 -9.86 6.84 1.86
C TYR A 64 -9.37 5.52 1.27
N TYR A 65 -8.09 5.45 0.88
CA TYR A 65 -7.56 4.33 0.09
C TYR A 65 -6.51 3.49 0.83
N ALA A 66 -6.31 3.74 2.12
CA ALA A 66 -5.38 3.01 2.97
C ALA A 66 -5.99 2.74 4.34
N TYR A 67 -5.30 1.94 5.14
CA TYR A 67 -5.70 1.64 6.51
C TYR A 67 -4.58 1.97 7.49
N ALA A 68 -4.88 2.74 8.52
CA ALA A 68 -3.92 3.00 9.59
C ALA A 68 -3.53 1.68 10.27
N VAL A 69 -2.23 1.44 10.43
CA VAL A 69 -1.69 0.31 11.18
C VAL A 69 -1.49 0.76 12.62
N GLU A 70 -2.52 0.52 13.43
CA GLU A 70 -2.48 0.87 14.84
C GLU A 70 -1.52 -0.04 15.62
N LYS A 71 -0.87 0.54 16.63
CA LYS A 71 -0.01 -0.22 17.53
C LYS A 71 -0.86 -1.13 18.39
N THR A 72 -0.58 -2.42 18.34
CA THR A 72 -1.19 -3.41 19.23
C THR A 72 -0.15 -4.00 20.16
N LYS A 73 -0.59 -4.82 21.12
CA LYS A 73 0.33 -5.59 21.99
C LYS A 73 0.88 -6.83 21.30
N ARG A 74 0.45 -7.15 20.07
CA ARG A 74 0.82 -8.39 19.36
C ARG A 74 2.11 -8.25 18.57
N ALA A 75 2.32 -7.10 17.95
CA ALA A 75 3.47 -6.83 17.10
C ALA A 75 3.81 -5.33 17.10
N ALA A 76 5.08 -5.01 16.78
CA ALA A 76 5.52 -3.62 16.61
C ALA A 76 4.81 -2.92 15.44
N LEU A 77 4.41 -3.69 14.42
CA LEU A 77 3.65 -3.22 13.27
C LEU A 77 2.64 -4.31 12.87
N ASP A 78 1.41 -4.20 13.39
CA ASP A 78 0.38 -5.24 13.29
C ASP A 78 -0.44 -5.09 12.00
N TYR A 79 0.22 -5.17 10.84
CA TYR A 79 -0.41 -4.96 9.53
C TYR A 79 -1.29 -6.12 9.08
N LEU A 80 -1.10 -7.33 9.67
CA LEU A 80 -1.84 -8.53 9.29
C LEU A 80 -3.35 -8.38 9.49
N VAL A 81 -3.78 -7.50 10.41
CA VAL A 81 -5.21 -7.18 10.64
C VAL A 81 -5.92 -6.62 9.41
N HIS A 82 -5.17 -6.11 8.43
CA HIS A 82 -5.71 -5.54 7.21
C HIS A 82 -5.53 -6.44 5.98
N VAL A 83 -4.78 -7.55 6.10
CA VAL A 83 -4.50 -8.43 4.96
C VAL A 83 -5.77 -9.08 4.43
N ASP A 84 -6.66 -9.52 5.32
CA ASP A 84 -7.94 -10.12 4.94
C ASP A 84 -8.82 -9.16 4.13
N LYS A 85 -8.61 -7.84 4.23
CA LYS A 85 -9.33 -6.86 3.39
C LYS A 85 -8.94 -6.93 1.92
N LEU A 86 -7.80 -7.53 1.59
CA LEU A 86 -7.35 -7.77 0.22
C LEU A 86 -7.70 -9.16 -0.30
N ILE A 87 -8.11 -10.06 0.60
CA ILE A 87 -8.48 -11.42 0.27
C ILE A 87 -10.02 -11.45 0.28
N GLY A 88 -10.65 -11.53 -0.89
CA GLY A 88 -12.12 -11.56 -0.97
C GLY A 88 -12.73 -12.67 -0.09
N GLU A 89 -14.01 -12.53 0.30
CA GLU A 89 -14.76 -13.54 1.05
C GLU A 89 -14.67 -14.89 0.34
N GLY A 90 -13.85 -15.81 0.88
CA GLY A 90 -13.55 -17.09 0.22
C GLY A 90 -12.23 -17.75 0.63
N ALA A 91 -11.42 -17.13 1.50
CA ALA A 91 -10.21 -17.71 2.05
C ALA A 91 -10.31 -18.05 3.56
N ALA A 92 -11.50 -18.48 4.00
CA ALA A 92 -11.75 -19.03 5.33
C ALA A 92 -12.35 -20.44 5.19
#